data_AF-A0A4S2UZ98-F1
#
_entry.id   AF-A0A4S2UZ98-F1
#
_cell.length_a   1.000
_cell.length_b   1.000
_cell.length_c   1.000
_cell.angle_alpha   90.00
_cell.angle_beta   90.00
_cell.angle_gamma   90.00
#
_symmetry.space_group_name_H-M   'P 1'
#
loop_
_entity.id
_entity.type
_entity.pdbx_description
1 polymer ?
#
loop_
_entity_poly.entity_id
_entity_poly.type
_entity_poly.pdbx_seq_one_letter_code
_entity_poly.pdbx_strand_id
1 'polypeptide(L)'
;MADAAAAASSGSAADHLAAAWQAAYGRAPDPQRAYSEAIKAVEAAAHATVQTNNKNATLGTMLGEIGNARHKFKTALSTRPGTDPIAPVEAMMRALWEGQTSRHGGQTVTLSETLEAARAGVHLAAALVQWFASGAVTRTP
;
A
#
# COMPACT_ATOMS: atom_id res chain seq x y z
N MET A 1 9.29 13.84 -18.88
CA MET A 1 7.96 13.20 -18.75
C MET A 1 7.83 12.28 -17.52
N ALA A 2 8.90 11.61 -17.05
CA ALA A 2 8.84 10.79 -15.82
C ALA A 2 8.45 11.57 -14.55
N ASP A 3 8.87 12.83 -14.45
CA ASP A 3 8.68 13.66 -13.25
C ASP A 3 7.22 14.09 -13.01
N ALA A 4 6.49 14.42 -14.08
CA ALA A 4 5.08 14.80 -13.99
C ALA A 4 4.16 13.61 -13.66
N ALA A 5 4.48 12.42 -14.17
CA ALA A 5 3.74 11.20 -13.85
C ALA A 5 4.00 10.74 -12.41
N ALA A 6 5.25 10.86 -11.93
CA ALA A 6 5.60 10.63 -10.54
C ALA A 6 4.85 11.61 -9.63
N ALA A 7 4.88 12.92 -9.92
CA ALA A 7 4.16 13.93 -9.16
C ALA A 7 2.64 13.72 -9.14
N ALA A 8 2.03 13.30 -10.26
CA ALA A 8 0.60 12.97 -10.32
C ALA A 8 0.23 11.73 -9.48
N SER A 9 1.06 10.68 -9.51
CA SER A 9 0.87 9.49 -8.66
C SER A 9 1.06 9.80 -7.17
N SER A 10 1.99 10.69 -6.83
CA SER A 10 2.18 11.20 -5.47
C SER A 10 1.00 12.06 -5.02
N GLY A 11 0.41 12.85 -5.93
CA GLY A 11 -0.81 13.62 -5.67
C GLY A 11 -1.99 12.74 -5.27
N SER A 12 -2.30 11.72 -6.07
CA SER A 12 -3.39 10.80 -5.73
C SER A 12 -3.11 9.98 -4.47
N ALA A 13 -1.84 9.60 -4.22
CA ALA A 13 -1.47 8.90 -2.99
C ALA A 13 -1.68 9.75 -1.74
N ALA A 14 -1.30 11.04 -1.79
CA ALA A 14 -1.48 11.98 -0.70
C ALA A 14 -2.97 12.23 -0.40
N ASP A 15 -3.80 12.40 -1.43
CA ASP A 15 -5.24 12.62 -1.29
C ASP A 15 -5.93 11.42 -0.64
N HIS A 16 -5.63 10.19 -1.11
CA HIS A 16 -6.15 8.97 -0.50
C HIS A 16 -5.67 8.81 0.96
N LEU A 17 -4.40 9.10 1.25
CA LEU A 17 -3.88 9.02 2.61
C LEU A 17 -4.56 10.03 3.54
N ALA A 18 -4.78 11.26 3.08
CA ALA A 18 -5.51 12.28 3.83
C ALA A 18 -6.96 11.86 4.10
N ALA A 19 -7.65 11.31 3.10
CA ALA A 19 -9.00 10.77 3.24
C ALA A 19 -9.03 9.60 4.26
N ALA A 20 -8.01 8.74 4.26
CA ALA A 20 -7.90 7.62 5.18
C ALA A 20 -7.75 8.09 6.64
N TRP A 21 -6.89 9.09 6.90
CA TRP A 21 -6.75 9.71 8.23
C TRP A 21 -8.04 10.36 8.71
N GLN A 22 -8.73 11.11 7.83
CA GLN A 22 -10.00 11.74 8.17
C GLN A 22 -11.08 10.70 8.49
N ALA A 23 -11.15 9.60 7.75
CA ALA A 23 -12.09 8.53 8.02
C ALA A 23 -11.76 7.75 9.32
N ALA A 24 -10.49 7.59 9.69
CA ALA A 24 -10.09 6.84 10.88
C ALA A 24 -10.11 7.66 12.19
N TYR A 25 -9.89 8.98 12.11
CA TYR A 25 -9.71 9.85 13.27
C TYR A 25 -10.64 11.08 13.29
N GLY A 26 -11.44 11.28 12.24
CA GLY A 26 -12.41 12.36 12.18
C GLY A 26 -13.55 12.22 13.18
N ARG A 27 -14.41 13.24 13.22
CA ARG A 27 -15.50 13.35 14.21
C ARG A 27 -16.47 12.17 14.18
N ALA A 28 -16.72 11.61 12.99
CA ALA A 28 -17.53 10.43 12.76
C ALA A 28 -16.67 9.40 12.00
N PRO A 29 -15.98 8.48 12.72
CA PRO A 29 -15.11 7.52 12.06
C PRO A 29 -15.88 6.56 11.15
N ASP A 30 -15.26 6.26 10.00
CA ASP A 30 -15.73 5.30 9.00
C ASP A 30 -14.58 4.29 8.74
N PRO A 31 -14.53 3.17 9.48
CA PRO A 31 -13.45 2.19 9.36
C PRO A 31 -13.30 1.59 7.97
N GLN A 32 -14.42 1.31 7.30
CA GLN A 32 -14.42 0.70 5.97
C GLN A 32 -13.81 1.66 4.94
N ARG A 33 -14.25 2.92 4.96
CA ARG A 33 -13.65 3.95 4.11
C ARG A 33 -12.19 4.17 4.44
N ALA A 34 -11.82 4.26 5.73
CA ALA A 34 -10.43 4.43 6.14
C ALA A 34 -9.53 3.33 5.59
N TYR A 35 -9.96 2.07 5.68
CA TYR A 35 -9.19 0.93 5.17
C TYR A 35 -9.10 0.95 3.63
N SER A 36 -10.22 1.21 2.94
CA SER A 36 -10.24 1.29 1.47
C SER A 36 -9.33 2.40 0.94
N GLU A 37 -9.36 3.58 1.55
CA GLU A 37 -8.52 4.71 1.15
C GLU A 37 -7.04 4.46 1.50
N ALA A 38 -6.74 3.76 2.60
CA ALA A 38 -5.38 3.34 2.92
C ALA A 38 -4.78 2.40 1.84
N ILE A 39 -5.55 1.43 1.34
CA ILE A 39 -5.11 0.55 0.23
C ILE A 39 -4.83 1.38 -1.03
N LYS A 40 -5.77 2.24 -1.43
CA LYS A 40 -5.63 3.07 -2.64
C LYS A 40 -4.43 4.02 -2.57
N ALA A 41 -4.14 4.55 -1.38
CA ALA A 41 -2.96 5.39 -1.17
C ALA A 41 -1.66 4.61 -1.47
N VAL A 42 -1.56 3.37 -0.98
CA VAL A 42 -0.41 2.50 -1.25
C VAL A 42 -0.34 2.10 -2.72
N GLU A 43 -1.45 1.74 -3.35
CA GLU A 43 -1.51 1.42 -4.77
C GLU A 43 -1.01 2.60 -5.62
N ALA A 44 -1.50 3.81 -5.35
CA ALA A 44 -1.07 5.01 -6.04
C ALA A 44 0.44 5.28 -5.88
N ALA A 45 0.97 5.19 -4.66
CA ALA A 45 2.38 5.44 -4.39
C ALA A 45 3.31 4.37 -4.97
N ALA A 46 2.90 3.10 -4.92
CA ALA A 46 3.73 1.97 -5.35
C ALA A 46 3.73 1.77 -6.87
N HIS A 47 2.74 2.31 -7.59
CA HIS A 47 2.52 2.07 -9.02
C HIS A 47 3.77 2.25 -9.87
N ALA A 48 4.40 3.42 -9.79
CA ALA A 48 5.57 3.77 -10.60
C ALA A 48 6.82 2.94 -10.27
N THR A 49 6.88 2.33 -9.09
CA THR A 49 8.01 1.48 -8.67
C THR A 49 7.77 0.02 -9.01
N VAL A 50 6.55 -0.48 -8.79
CA VAL A 50 6.25 -1.91 -8.88
C VAL A 50 5.67 -2.30 -10.24
N GLN A 51 4.71 -1.56 -10.79
CA GLN A 51 4.00 -1.95 -12.03
C GLN A 51 3.74 -0.77 -12.98
N THR A 52 4.80 -0.14 -13.48
CA THR A 52 4.74 1.02 -14.40
C THR A 52 3.84 0.85 -15.62
N ASN A 53 3.74 -0.37 -16.16
CA ASN A 53 3.01 -0.66 -17.40
C ASN A 53 1.58 -1.16 -17.18
N ASN A 54 1.15 -1.37 -15.93
CA ASN A 54 -0.19 -1.88 -15.62
C ASN A 54 -1.12 -0.76 -15.13
N LYS A 55 -1.98 -0.24 -16.01
CA LYS A 55 -2.94 0.82 -15.65
C LYS A 55 -3.99 0.39 -14.62
N ASN A 56 -4.19 -0.92 -14.44
CA ASN A 56 -5.13 -1.51 -13.50
C ASN A 56 -4.37 -2.21 -12.34
N ALA A 57 -3.19 -1.70 -11.98
CA ALA A 57 -2.43 -2.27 -10.89
C ALA A 57 -3.21 -2.15 -9.57
N THR A 58 -3.28 -3.25 -8.85
CA THR A 58 -3.87 -3.34 -7.52
C THR A 58 -2.81 -3.84 -6.55
N LEU A 59 -3.08 -3.72 -5.25
CA LEU A 59 -2.18 -4.20 -4.21
C LEU A 59 -1.88 -5.71 -4.38
N GLY A 60 -2.89 -6.50 -4.78
CA GLY A 60 -2.72 -7.91 -5.10
C GLY A 60 -1.80 -8.18 -6.29
N THR A 61 -1.92 -7.43 -7.40
CA THR A 61 -1.05 -7.62 -8.57
C THR A 61 0.37 -7.14 -8.28
N MET A 62 0.54 -6.09 -7.48
CA MET A 62 1.85 -5.61 -7.03
C MET A 62 2.54 -6.62 -6.11
N LEU A 63 1.82 -7.27 -5.19
CA LEU A 63 2.34 -8.37 -4.38
C LEU A 63 2.80 -9.54 -5.26
N GLY A 64 2.05 -9.87 -6.32
CA GLY A 64 2.46 -10.88 -7.30
C GLY A 64 3.76 -10.52 -8.03
N GLU A 65 3.90 -9.27 -8.47
CA GLU A 65 5.13 -8.79 -9.11
C GLU A 65 6.34 -8.83 -8.16
N ILE A 66 6.17 -8.39 -6.90
CA ILE A 66 7.22 -8.45 -5.87
C ILE A 66 7.62 -9.90 -5.62
N GLY A 67 6.67 -10.84 -5.58
CA GLY A 67 6.97 -12.27 -5.45
C GLY A 67 7.79 -12.82 -6.62
N ASN A 68 7.38 -12.51 -7.86
CA ASN A 68 8.01 -13.04 -9.07
C ASN A 68 9.39 -12.43 -9.37
N ALA A 69 9.57 -11.14 -9.06
CA ALA A 69 10.76 -10.37 -9.40
C ALA A 69 11.46 -9.82 -8.15
N ARG A 70 11.40 -10.56 -7.03
CA ARG A 70 11.89 -10.16 -5.71
C ARG A 70 13.31 -9.58 -5.70
N HIS A 71 14.22 -10.21 -6.43
CA HIS A 71 15.61 -9.79 -6.59
C HIS A 71 15.76 -8.38 -7.21
N LYS A 72 14.71 -7.84 -7.84
CA LYS A 72 14.68 -6.49 -8.38
C LYS A 72 14.29 -5.43 -7.37
N PHE A 73 13.77 -5.80 -6.21
CA PHE A 73 13.27 -4.84 -5.23
C PHE A 73 14.13 -4.80 -3.99
N LYS A 74 14.31 -3.60 -3.45
CA LYS A 74 15.02 -3.40 -2.18
C LYS A 74 14.43 -2.25 -1.39
N THR A 75 14.60 -2.32 -0.08
CA THR A 75 14.30 -1.22 0.84
C THR A 75 15.60 -0.59 1.33
N ALA A 76 15.53 0.65 1.80
CA ALA A 76 16.63 1.34 2.46
C ALA A 76 16.87 0.84 3.89
N LEU A 77 15.97 0.01 4.45
CA LEU A 77 16.17 -0.61 5.75
C LEU A 77 17.27 -1.67 5.64
N SER A 78 18.25 -1.58 6.53
CA SER A 78 19.26 -2.62 6.68
C SER A 78 18.60 -3.92 7.11
N THR A 79 18.61 -4.92 6.23
CA THR A 79 18.22 -6.28 6.56
C THR A 79 19.46 -7.07 6.99
N ARG A 80 19.27 -8.14 7.78
CA ARG A 80 20.40 -9.00 8.17
C ARG A 80 21.03 -9.64 6.91
N PRO A 81 22.35 -9.89 6.88
CA PRO A 81 22.95 -10.62 5.76
C PRO A 81 22.20 -11.93 5.49
N GLY A 82 21.90 -12.20 4.21
CA GLY A 82 21.13 -13.39 3.80
C GLY A 82 19.61 -13.28 3.98
N THR A 83 19.09 -12.16 4.48
CA THR A 83 17.65 -11.89 4.52
C THR A 83 17.22 -11.00 3.37
N ASP A 84 15.97 -11.17 2.97
CA ASP A 84 15.49 -10.51 1.78
C ASP A 84 15.25 -9.00 1.97
N PRO A 85 15.87 -8.14 1.14
CA PRO A 85 15.76 -6.69 1.26
C PRO A 85 14.35 -6.10 1.11
N ILE A 86 13.41 -6.78 0.44
CA ILE A 86 12.03 -6.29 0.24
C ILE A 86 11.03 -6.87 1.25
N ALA A 87 11.44 -7.86 2.07
CA ALA A 87 10.56 -8.54 3.02
C ALA A 87 9.72 -7.60 3.91
N PRO A 88 10.27 -6.52 4.51
CA PRO A 88 9.46 -5.64 5.37
C PRO A 88 8.32 -4.96 4.61
N VAL A 89 8.58 -4.50 3.39
CA VAL A 89 7.56 -3.83 2.55
C VAL A 89 6.50 -4.82 2.09
N GLU A 90 6.92 -5.99 1.62
CA GLU A 90 5.97 -7.02 1.22
C GLU A 90 5.07 -7.44 2.38
N ALA A 91 5.64 -7.62 3.58
CA ALA A 91 4.86 -8.00 4.77
C ALA A 91 3.80 -6.96 5.12
N MET A 92 4.12 -5.66 5.06
CA MET A 92 3.14 -4.60 5.31
C MET A 92 2.07 -4.51 4.21
N MET A 93 2.47 -4.62 2.94
CA MET A 93 1.52 -4.65 1.81
C MET A 93 0.59 -5.86 1.91
N ARG A 94 1.12 -7.03 2.31
CA ARG A 94 0.36 -8.26 2.49
C ARG A 94 -0.61 -8.15 3.67
N ALA A 95 -0.19 -7.58 4.79
CA ALA A 95 -1.06 -7.31 5.93
C ALA A 95 -2.26 -6.41 5.56
N LEU A 96 -2.03 -5.36 4.76
CA LEU A 96 -3.12 -4.53 4.21
C LEU A 96 -4.02 -5.32 3.25
N TRP A 97 -3.43 -6.15 2.39
CA TRP A 97 -4.18 -6.91 1.40
C TRP A 97 -5.10 -7.97 2.01
N GLU A 98 -4.59 -8.70 3.00
CA GLU A 98 -5.31 -9.80 3.66
C GLU A 98 -6.29 -9.27 4.73
N GLY A 99 -6.02 -8.09 5.29
CA GLY A 99 -6.86 -7.48 6.33
C GLY A 99 -8.17 -6.86 5.83
N GLN A 100 -8.38 -6.73 4.51
CA GLN A 100 -9.66 -6.30 3.97
C GLN A 100 -10.69 -7.45 4.06
N THR A 101 -11.75 -7.27 4.82
CA THR A 101 -12.75 -8.31 5.08
C THR A 101 -13.84 -8.35 4.00
N SER A 102 -13.95 -7.29 3.19
CA SER A 102 -14.93 -7.14 2.11
C SER A 102 -14.67 -7.97 0.83
N ARG A 103 -13.66 -8.87 0.83
CA ARG A 103 -13.26 -9.61 -0.38
C ARG A 103 -13.96 -10.95 -0.63
N HIS A 104 -14.80 -11.42 0.29
CA HIS A 104 -15.53 -12.67 0.12
C HIS A 104 -17.02 -12.41 -0.07
N GLY A 105 -17.39 -11.92 -1.26
CA GLY A 105 -18.78 -11.74 -1.68
C GLY A 105 -19.56 -13.05 -1.89
N GLY A 106 -19.61 -13.95 -0.91
CA GLY A 106 -20.55 -15.08 -1.00
C GLY A 106 -20.55 -16.16 0.07
N GLN A 107 -19.57 -16.26 0.98
CA GLN A 107 -19.49 -17.42 1.90
C GLN A 107 -19.18 -17.10 3.36
N THR A 108 -18.77 -15.88 3.67
CA THR A 108 -18.52 -15.43 5.05
C THR A 108 -19.18 -14.07 5.25
N VAL A 109 -19.77 -13.85 6.42
CA VAL A 109 -20.33 -12.55 6.82
C VAL A 109 -19.24 -11.51 6.60
N THR A 110 -19.52 -10.49 5.78
CA THR A 110 -18.65 -9.32 5.66
C THR A 110 -18.60 -8.63 7.02
N LEU A 111 -17.62 -8.99 7.84
CA LEU A 111 -17.38 -8.30 9.09
C LEU A 111 -16.85 -6.92 8.73
N SER A 112 -17.53 -5.85 9.15
CA SER A 112 -17.01 -4.50 9.01
C SER A 112 -15.62 -4.42 9.64
N GLU A 113 -14.67 -3.78 8.95
CA GLU A 113 -13.36 -3.51 9.51
C GLU A 113 -13.52 -2.82 10.87
N THR A 114 -12.83 -3.29 11.90
CA THR A 114 -12.86 -2.61 13.20
C THR A 114 -12.13 -1.27 13.08
N LEU A 115 -12.53 -0.28 13.88
CA LEU A 115 -11.85 1.01 13.89
C LEU A 115 -10.36 0.88 14.19
N GLU A 116 -9.98 -0.03 15.08
CA GLU A 116 -8.58 -0.30 15.41
C GLU A 116 -7.81 -0.93 14.24
N ALA A 117 -8.42 -1.88 13.50
CA ALA A 117 -7.81 -2.43 12.30
C ALA A 117 -7.64 -1.37 11.21
N ALA A 118 -8.64 -0.51 11.01
CA ALA A 118 -8.57 0.61 10.07
C ALA A 118 -7.45 1.59 10.43
N ARG A 119 -7.32 1.95 11.72
CA ARG A 119 -6.23 2.81 12.20
C ARG A 119 -4.87 2.17 11.98
N ALA A 120 -4.70 0.90 12.32
CA ALA A 120 -3.44 0.18 12.04
C ALA A 120 -3.12 0.17 10.54
N GLY A 121 -4.12 -0.06 9.68
CA GLY A 121 -3.99 0.02 8.23
C GLY A 121 -3.54 1.40 7.74
N VAL A 122 -4.11 2.48 8.28
CA VAL A 122 -3.69 3.86 7.96
C VAL A 122 -2.21 4.10 8.30
N HIS A 123 -1.69 3.56 9.41
CA HIS A 123 -0.27 3.69 9.75
C HIS A 123 0.64 2.93 8.79
N LEU A 124 0.25 1.70 8.40
CA LEU A 124 0.98 0.95 7.37
C LEU A 124 0.98 1.71 6.04
N ALA A 125 -0.16 2.26 5.64
CA ALA A 125 -0.27 3.07 4.43
C ALA A 125 0.60 4.32 4.50
N ALA A 126 0.62 5.04 5.62
CA ALA A 126 1.48 6.21 5.79
C ALA A 126 2.98 5.86 5.63
N ALA A 127 3.43 4.77 6.26
CA ALA A 127 4.81 4.31 6.12
C ALA A 127 5.15 3.90 4.67
N LEU A 128 4.28 3.11 4.04
CA LEU A 128 4.47 2.63 2.67
C LEU A 128 4.46 3.77 1.65
N VAL A 129 3.47 4.68 1.74
CA VAL A 129 3.38 5.87 0.87
C VAL A 129 4.65 6.70 0.98
N GLN A 130 5.10 6.98 2.20
CA GLN A 130 6.34 7.72 2.41
C GLN A 130 7.54 6.99 1.81
N TRP A 131 7.67 5.67 2.00
CA TRP A 131 8.83 4.93 1.51
C TRP A 131 8.87 4.82 -0.01
N PHE A 132 7.72 4.68 -0.67
CA PHE A 132 7.66 4.71 -2.13
C PHE A 132 7.92 6.12 -2.67
N ALA A 133 7.30 7.14 -2.11
CA ALA A 133 7.47 8.53 -2.55
C ALA A 133 8.89 9.06 -2.34
N SER A 134 9.56 8.65 -1.25
CA SER A 134 10.93 9.07 -0.96
C SER A 134 12.01 8.24 -1.66
N GLY A 135 11.64 7.20 -2.42
CA GLY A 135 12.58 6.25 -2.99
C GLY A 135 13.30 5.38 -1.96
N ALA A 136 12.78 5.26 -0.74
CA ALA A 136 13.28 4.28 0.22
C ALA A 136 12.96 2.84 -0.21
N VAL A 137 11.95 2.65 -1.05
CA VAL A 137 11.76 1.42 -1.85
C VAL A 137 12.15 1.70 -3.28
N THR A 138 12.99 0.84 -3.85
CA THR A 138 13.44 0.99 -5.25
C THR A 138 13.33 -0.32 -6.01
N ARG A 139 13.15 -0.19 -7.33
CA ARG A 139 13.27 -1.28 -8.29
C ARG A 139 14.56 -1.12 -9.08
N THR A 140 15.43 -2.13 -9.06
CA THR A 140 16.61 -2.18 -9.91
C THR A 140 16.20 -2.59 -11.34
N PRO A 141 16.91 -2.10 -12.37
CA PRO A 141 16.68 -2.48 -13.77
C PRO A 141 16.62 -4.01 -13.99
#